data_AF-A0A1Z5SCU7-F1
#
_entry.id   AF-A0A1Z5SCU7-F1
#
_cell.length_a   1.000
_cell.length_b   1.000
_cell.length_c   1.000
_cell.angle_alpha   90.00
_cell.angle_beta   90.00
_cell.angle_gamma   90.00
#
_symmetry.space_group_name_H-M   'P 1'
#
loop_
_entity.id
_entity.type
_entity.pdbx_description
1 polymer ?
#
loop_
_entity_poly.entity_id
_entity_poly.type
_entity_poly.pdbx_seq_one_letter_code
_entity_poly.pdbx_strand_id
1 'polypeptide(L)'
;MPVCKCVVCITGSYKRILFSQTKNRISKMKQIIIILSILFSAIGVMAQDGKDIVTKTYKVDGNCGMCKKRIEEAAFVKGVKKAEWDKETHVLTVIYKPSKTNEEAILKSVAKAGHSSEKMEAAEADYKKLPECCQYKTNTCND
;
A
#
# COMPACT_ATOMS: atom_id res chain seq x y z
N MET A 1 -39.32 -88.60 -14.48
CA MET A 1 -38.12 -87.83 -14.11
C MET A 1 -37.91 -86.77 -15.18
N PRO A 2 -37.95 -85.47 -14.82
CA PRO A 2 -36.71 -84.70 -14.89
C PRO A 2 -36.51 -83.75 -13.69
N VAL A 3 -35.25 -83.62 -13.32
CA VAL A 3 -34.69 -82.70 -12.33
C VAL A 3 -34.20 -81.49 -13.10
N CYS A 4 -34.62 -80.26 -12.77
CA CYS A 4 -33.91 -79.00 -13.01
C CYS A 4 -34.85 -77.81 -12.76
N LYS A 5 -34.63 -77.05 -11.68
CA LYS A 5 -34.99 -75.62 -11.53
C LYS A 5 -34.64 -75.09 -10.12
N CYS A 6 -33.37 -74.96 -9.77
CA CYS A 6 -32.99 -74.28 -8.51
C CYS A 6 -31.73 -73.38 -8.57
N VAL A 7 -31.11 -73.14 -9.74
CA VAL A 7 -29.79 -72.45 -9.77
C VAL A 7 -29.88 -70.94 -10.02
N VAL A 8 -31.04 -70.38 -10.40
CA VAL A 8 -31.09 -68.98 -10.90
C VAL A 8 -31.30 -67.90 -9.80
N CYS A 9 -31.65 -68.25 -8.56
CA CYS A 9 -32.01 -67.24 -7.55
C CYS A 9 -30.87 -66.61 -6.72
N ILE A 10 -29.63 -67.14 -6.75
CA ILE A 10 -28.59 -66.72 -5.78
C ILE A 10 -27.74 -65.53 -6.31
N THR A 11 -27.70 -65.31 -7.63
CA THR A 11 -26.82 -64.29 -8.25
C THR A 11 -27.34 -62.85 -8.15
N GLY A 12 -28.64 -62.65 -7.91
CA GLY A 12 -29.27 -61.32 -7.83
C GLY A 12 -29.01 -60.58 -6.51
N SER A 13 -28.97 -61.29 -5.39
CA SER A 13 -28.83 -60.68 -4.05
C SER A 13 -27.42 -60.15 -3.79
N TYR A 14 -26.39 -60.88 -4.22
CA TYR A 14 -24.98 -60.46 -4.05
C TYR A 14 -24.63 -59.20 -4.85
N LYS A 15 -25.17 -59.06 -6.08
CA LYS A 15 -24.92 -57.90 -6.94
C LYS A 15 -25.52 -56.61 -6.37
N ARG A 16 -26.64 -56.72 -5.64
CA ARG A 16 -27.34 -55.59 -5.00
C ARG A 16 -26.63 -55.10 -3.73
N ILE A 17 -26.04 -56.01 -2.95
CA ILE A 17 -25.25 -55.67 -1.75
C ILE A 17 -23.94 -54.96 -2.13
N LEU A 18 -23.21 -55.47 -3.13
CA LEU A 18 -21.95 -54.85 -3.60
C LEU A 18 -22.19 -53.46 -4.25
N PHE A 19 -23.33 -53.26 -4.91
CA PHE A 19 -23.73 -51.98 -5.48
C PHE A 19 -24.14 -50.94 -4.41
N SER A 20 -24.77 -51.39 -3.31
CA SER A 20 -25.10 -50.54 -2.15
C SER A 20 -23.85 -50.07 -1.41
N GLN A 21 -22.89 -50.99 -1.17
CA GLN A 21 -21.64 -50.68 -0.47
C GLN A 21 -20.75 -49.68 -1.24
N THR A 22 -20.76 -49.74 -2.58
CA THR A 22 -20.01 -48.80 -3.44
C THR A 22 -20.68 -47.43 -3.55
N LYS A 23 -22.02 -47.34 -3.64
CA LYS A 23 -22.74 -46.05 -3.60
C LYS A 23 -22.50 -45.29 -2.30
N ASN A 24 -22.49 -45.97 -1.15
CA ASN A 24 -22.23 -45.33 0.14
C ASN A 24 -20.81 -44.77 0.23
N ARG A 25 -19.80 -45.49 -0.29
CA ARG A 25 -18.42 -44.99 -0.36
C ARG A 25 -18.27 -43.78 -1.29
N ILE A 26 -18.94 -43.77 -2.44
CA ILE A 26 -18.94 -42.64 -3.38
C ILE A 26 -19.65 -41.42 -2.77
N SER A 27 -20.76 -41.61 -2.06
CA SER A 27 -21.46 -40.55 -1.33
C SER A 27 -20.57 -39.91 -0.25
N LYS A 28 -19.88 -40.74 0.55
CA LYS A 28 -18.97 -40.26 1.60
C LYS A 28 -17.76 -39.51 1.03
N MET A 29 -17.17 -39.98 -0.08
CA MET A 29 -16.06 -39.26 -0.75
C MET A 29 -16.50 -37.92 -1.34
N LYS A 30 -17.71 -37.83 -1.92
CA LYS A 30 -18.27 -36.55 -2.39
C LYS A 30 -18.48 -35.54 -1.26
N GLN A 31 -18.95 -35.98 -0.10
CA GLN A 31 -19.11 -35.10 1.06
C GLN A 31 -17.76 -34.61 1.61
N ILE A 32 -16.73 -35.46 1.62
CA ILE A 32 -15.37 -35.07 2.04
C ILE A 32 -14.78 -34.03 1.07
N ILE A 33 -14.95 -34.22 -0.25
CA ILE A 33 -14.45 -33.26 -1.27
C ILE A 33 -15.15 -31.91 -1.16
N ILE A 34 -16.47 -31.88 -0.90
CA ILE A 34 -17.23 -30.64 -0.70
C ILE A 34 -16.75 -29.91 0.56
N ILE A 35 -16.54 -30.62 1.68
CA ILE A 35 -16.04 -30.03 2.93
C ILE A 35 -14.61 -29.48 2.75
N LEU A 36 -13.73 -30.20 2.03
CA LEU A 36 -12.37 -29.75 1.74
C LEU A 36 -12.35 -28.48 0.86
N SER A 37 -13.27 -28.39 -0.10
CA SER A 37 -13.37 -27.22 -0.99
C SER A 37 -13.85 -25.95 -0.27
N ILE A 38 -14.69 -26.09 0.75
CA ILE A 38 -15.17 -24.98 1.59
C ILE A 38 -14.05 -24.48 2.54
N LEU A 39 -13.19 -25.39 3.01
CA LEU A 39 -12.05 -25.03 3.87
C LEU A 39 -10.97 -24.22 3.13
N PHE A 40 -10.79 -24.45 1.83
CA PHE A 40 -9.74 -23.80 1.04
C PHE A 40 -10.04 -22.33 0.70
N SER A 41 -11.32 -21.94 0.69
CA SER A 41 -11.75 -20.55 0.44
C SER A 41 -11.46 -19.56 1.58
N ALA A 42 -10.99 -20.02 2.75
CA ALA A 42 -10.69 -19.16 3.90
C ALA A 42 -9.31 -18.47 3.84
N ILE A 43 -8.47 -18.79 2.85
CA ILE A 43 -7.09 -18.29 2.75
C ILE A 43 -7.04 -17.17 1.69
N GLY A 44 -7.59 -16.00 1.98
CA GLY A 44 -7.63 -14.93 0.96
C GLY A 44 -7.80 -13.50 1.43
N VAL A 45 -7.80 -13.19 2.74
CA VAL A 45 -8.02 -11.82 3.21
C VAL A 45 -6.89 -11.36 4.12
N MET A 46 -5.70 -11.16 3.57
CA MET A 46 -4.63 -10.39 4.22
C MET A 46 -3.90 -9.52 3.19
N ALA A 47 -4.37 -8.29 2.98
CA ALA A 47 -3.58 -7.15 2.49
C ALA A 47 -4.44 -5.88 2.43
N GLN A 48 -4.86 -5.36 3.58
CA GLN A 48 -5.28 -3.96 3.70
C GLN A 48 -4.32 -3.28 4.66
N ASP A 49 -3.08 -3.07 4.20
CA ASP A 49 -2.24 -2.03 4.79
C ASP A 49 -2.96 -0.70 4.52
N GLY A 50 -3.81 -0.29 5.45
CA GLY A 50 -4.16 1.11 5.64
C GLY A 50 -2.87 1.84 5.91
N LYS A 51 -2.24 2.34 4.85
CA LYS A 51 -1.00 3.09 4.96
C LYS A 51 -1.43 4.40 5.60
N ASP A 52 -1.28 4.54 6.90
CA ASP A 52 -1.55 5.81 7.58
C ASP A 52 -0.82 6.90 6.80
N ILE A 53 -1.58 7.78 6.15
CA ILE A 53 -1.03 8.90 5.41
C ILE A 53 -1.25 10.11 6.30
N VAL A 54 -0.16 10.77 6.64
CA VAL A 54 -0.18 11.96 7.49
C VAL A 54 -0.02 13.18 6.59
N THR A 55 -0.89 14.16 6.81
CA THR A 55 -0.80 15.49 6.20
C THR A 55 -0.28 16.48 7.23
N LYS A 56 0.76 17.23 6.88
CA LYS A 56 1.33 18.30 7.70
C LYS A 56 1.63 19.53 6.85
N THR A 57 1.61 20.67 7.49
CA THR A 57 1.92 21.97 6.89
C THR A 57 3.05 22.61 7.68
N TYR A 58 3.99 23.23 6.98
CA TYR A 58 5.14 23.91 7.57
C TYR A 58 5.33 25.26 6.88
N LYS A 59 5.69 26.30 7.65
CA LYS A 59 6.13 27.56 7.05
C LYS A 59 7.56 27.40 6.55
N VAL A 60 7.77 27.70 5.26
CA VAL A 60 9.06 27.59 4.57
C VAL A 60 9.30 28.88 3.80
N ASP A 61 10.49 29.45 3.98
CA ASP A 61 10.84 30.72 3.37
C ASP A 61 11.19 30.54 1.88
N GLY A 62 10.52 31.32 1.04
CA GLY A 62 10.72 31.39 -0.39
C GLY A 62 10.13 32.68 -0.93
N ASN A 63 10.51 33.06 -2.16
CA ASN A 63 10.15 34.37 -2.71
C ASN A 63 9.47 34.28 -4.10
N CYS A 64 9.71 33.21 -4.87
CA CYS A 64 9.28 33.18 -6.28
C CYS A 64 8.83 31.81 -6.78
N GLY A 65 8.33 31.77 -8.01
CA GLY A 65 7.88 30.52 -8.65
C GLY A 65 8.99 29.48 -8.84
N MET A 66 10.26 29.91 -8.95
CA MET A 66 11.40 28.98 -8.96
C MET A 66 11.68 28.40 -7.56
N CYS A 67 11.50 29.18 -6.49
CA CYS A 67 11.54 28.67 -5.12
C CYS A 67 10.51 27.55 -4.94
N LYS A 68 9.28 27.75 -5.44
CA LYS A 68 8.21 26.73 -5.37
C LYS A 68 8.68 25.38 -5.88
N LYS A 69 9.17 25.32 -7.12
CA LYS A 69 9.64 24.06 -7.72
C LYS A 69 10.76 23.43 -6.90
N ARG A 70 11.74 24.22 -6.49
CA ARG A 70 12.90 23.74 -5.71
C ARG A 70 12.49 23.20 -4.33
N ILE A 71 11.59 23.88 -3.64
CA ILE A 71 11.07 23.46 -2.32
C ILE A 71 10.25 22.19 -2.47
N GLU A 72 9.36 22.11 -3.46
CA GLU A 72 8.52 20.94 -3.72
C GLU A 72 9.36 19.71 -4.08
N GLU A 73 10.36 19.86 -4.96
CA GLU A 73 11.30 18.80 -5.33
C GLU A 73 12.13 18.33 -4.14
N ALA A 74 12.65 19.27 -3.34
CA ALA A 74 13.43 18.95 -2.15
C ALA A 74 12.59 18.24 -1.07
N ALA A 75 11.32 18.63 -0.93
CA ALA A 75 10.38 18.00 0.00
C ALA A 75 9.91 16.61 -0.47
N PHE A 76 10.01 16.30 -1.77
CA PHE A 76 9.56 15.02 -2.34
C PHE A 76 10.56 13.87 -2.12
N VAL A 77 10.81 13.55 -0.85
CA VAL A 77 11.68 12.43 -0.45
C VAL A 77 10.94 11.09 -0.44
N LYS A 78 11.71 9.99 -0.35
CA LYS A 78 11.14 8.62 -0.30
C LYS A 78 10.13 8.49 0.84
N GLY A 79 8.86 8.21 0.48
CA GLY A 79 7.77 8.07 1.46
C GLY A 79 6.78 9.23 1.45
N VAL A 80 7.15 10.35 0.82
CA VAL A 80 6.25 11.45 0.50
C VAL A 80 5.36 11.06 -0.69
N LYS A 81 4.11 11.49 -0.63
CA LYS A 81 3.07 11.27 -1.63
C LYS A 81 2.73 12.55 -2.39
N LYS A 82 2.74 13.67 -1.68
CA LYS A 82 2.53 15.00 -2.26
C LYS A 82 3.34 16.01 -1.45
N ALA A 83 3.95 16.96 -2.13
CA ALA A 83 4.55 18.15 -1.56
C ALA A 83 4.08 19.33 -2.41
N GLU A 84 3.48 20.33 -1.79
CA GLU A 84 2.96 21.51 -2.48
C GLU A 84 3.30 22.75 -1.65
N TRP A 85 4.01 23.69 -2.24
CA TRP A 85 4.37 24.95 -1.60
C TRP A 85 3.62 26.10 -2.24
N ASP A 86 3.06 26.96 -1.41
CA ASP A 86 2.26 28.09 -1.84
C ASP A 86 3.04 29.41 -1.67
N LYS A 87 3.16 30.17 -2.76
CA LYS A 87 3.93 31.44 -2.80
C LYS A 87 3.25 32.55 -2.01
N GLU A 88 1.94 32.56 -1.90
CA GLU A 88 1.21 33.66 -1.24
C GLU A 88 1.23 33.49 0.28
N THR A 89 1.14 32.24 0.73
CA THR A 89 1.08 31.90 2.17
C THR A 89 2.42 31.47 2.75
N HIS A 90 3.39 31.15 1.91
CA HIS A 90 4.71 30.60 2.29
C HIS A 90 4.58 29.26 3.05
N VAL A 91 3.52 28.50 2.77
CA VAL A 91 3.22 27.23 3.43
C VAL A 91 3.54 26.05 2.50
N LEU A 92 4.37 25.13 3.01
CA LEU A 92 4.60 23.81 2.44
C LEU A 92 3.62 22.80 3.05
N THR A 93 2.74 22.24 2.22
CA THR A 93 1.87 21.12 2.57
C THR A 93 2.50 19.81 2.10
N VAL A 94 2.75 18.89 3.04
CA VAL A 94 3.29 17.55 2.75
C VAL A 94 2.36 16.46 3.21
N ILE A 95 2.19 15.48 2.33
CA ILE A 95 1.40 14.27 2.56
C ILE A 95 2.39 13.11 2.50
N TYR A 96 2.61 12.40 3.60
CA TYR A 96 3.64 11.37 3.68
C TYR A 96 3.24 10.17 4.53
N LYS A 97 3.98 9.07 4.38
CA LYS A 97 3.79 7.87 5.20
C LYS A 97 4.77 7.89 6.38
N PRO A 98 4.29 7.91 7.63
CA PRO A 98 5.15 7.94 8.82
C PRO A 98 6.01 6.68 8.95
N SER A 99 5.58 5.56 8.34
CA SER A 99 6.37 4.32 8.28
C SER A 99 7.59 4.39 7.35
N LYS A 100 7.70 5.42 6.50
CA LYS A 100 8.79 5.56 5.52
C LYS A 100 9.63 6.82 5.70
N THR A 101 9.04 7.88 6.24
CA THR A 101 9.72 9.15 6.47
C THR A 101 9.07 9.89 7.64
N ASN A 102 9.76 10.88 8.19
CA ASN A 102 9.26 11.76 9.24
C ASN A 102 9.42 13.23 8.83
N GLU A 103 8.89 14.13 9.64
CA GLU A 103 8.95 15.58 9.39
C GLU A 103 10.39 16.11 9.37
N GLU A 104 11.24 15.62 10.25
CA GLU A 104 12.63 16.06 10.36
C GLU A 104 13.42 15.74 9.08
N ALA A 105 13.23 14.56 8.50
CA ALA A 105 13.87 14.16 7.26
C ALA A 105 13.42 15.03 6.07
N ILE A 106 12.12 15.37 6.01
CA ILE A 106 11.56 16.24 4.97
C ILE A 106 12.16 17.65 5.11
N LEU A 107 12.06 18.25 6.29
CA LEU A 107 12.57 19.61 6.54
C LEU A 107 14.09 19.70 6.36
N LYS A 108 14.83 18.64 6.71
CA LYS A 108 16.27 18.56 6.44
C LYS A 108 16.61 18.54 4.97
N SER A 109 15.79 17.89 4.15
CA SER A 109 15.97 17.92 2.70
C SER A 109 15.71 19.32 2.14
N VAL A 110 14.68 20.01 2.62
CA VAL A 110 14.36 21.40 2.26
C VAL A 110 15.47 22.36 2.70
N ALA A 111 15.98 22.23 3.93
CA ALA A 111 17.09 23.01 4.46
C ALA A 111 18.38 22.83 3.63
N LYS A 112 18.68 21.59 3.21
CA LYS A 112 19.81 21.30 2.30
C LYS A 112 19.63 21.91 0.91
N ALA A 113 18.39 22.13 0.48
CA ALA A 113 18.12 22.83 -0.78
C ALA A 113 18.36 24.35 -0.65
N GLY A 114 18.54 24.85 0.58
CA GLY A 114 18.85 26.25 0.91
C GLY A 114 17.70 27.01 1.57
N HIS A 115 16.53 26.39 1.76
CA HIS A 115 15.33 27.04 2.28
C HIS A 115 15.11 26.75 3.76
N SER A 116 14.98 27.81 4.57
CA SER A 116 14.67 27.71 6.00
C SER A 116 13.19 27.43 6.25
N SER A 117 12.90 26.84 7.40
CA SER A 117 11.56 26.55 7.89
C SER A 117 11.47 26.88 9.38
N GLU A 118 10.27 27.02 9.92
CA GLU A 118 10.04 27.36 11.34
C GLU A 118 10.71 26.40 12.34
N LYS A 119 10.96 25.14 11.95
CA LYS A 119 11.61 24.13 12.79
C LYS A 119 13.08 23.89 12.43
N MET A 120 13.52 24.29 11.23
CA MET A 120 14.85 23.96 10.73
C MET A 120 15.37 25.04 9.80
N GLU A 121 16.49 25.64 10.18
CA GLU A 121 17.22 26.63 9.39
C GLU A 121 18.14 25.96 8.36
N ALA A 122 18.24 26.56 7.17
CA ALA A 122 19.21 26.17 6.18
C ALA A 122 20.63 26.60 6.59
N ALA A 123 21.63 25.78 6.27
CA ALA A 123 23.01 26.16 6.47
C ALA A 123 23.37 27.35 5.57
N GLU A 124 24.19 28.28 6.06
CA GLU A 124 24.60 29.45 5.29
C GLU A 124 25.25 29.08 3.95
N ALA A 125 26.00 27.97 3.91
CA ALA A 125 26.60 27.44 2.70
C ALA A 125 25.57 26.98 1.67
N ASP A 126 24.42 26.45 2.08
CA ASP A 126 23.37 25.99 1.17
C ASP A 126 22.47 27.16 0.74
N TYR A 127 22.21 28.11 1.64
CA TYR A 127 21.56 29.37 1.31
C TYR A 127 22.33 30.17 0.25
N LYS A 128 23.66 30.29 0.39
CA LYS A 128 24.51 31.01 -0.58
C LYS A 128 24.59 30.35 -1.96
N LYS A 129 24.27 29.05 -2.07
CA LYS A 129 24.16 28.33 -3.37
C LYS A 129 22.83 28.60 -4.07
N LEU A 130 21.88 29.24 -3.40
CA LEU A 130 20.63 29.62 -4.04
C LEU A 130 20.88 30.69 -5.10
N PRO A 131 20.17 30.61 -6.25
CA PRO A 131 20.12 31.71 -7.20
C PRO A 131 19.70 33.01 -6.52
N GLU A 132 20.11 34.14 -7.10
CA GLU A 132 19.86 35.49 -6.55
C GLU A 132 18.38 35.74 -6.22
N CYS A 133 17.45 35.29 -7.08
CA CYS A 133 16.01 35.42 -6.85
C CYS A 133 15.49 34.57 -5.68
N CYS A 134 16.19 33.48 -5.34
CA CYS A 134 15.80 32.54 -4.30
C CYS A 134 16.37 32.92 -2.93
N GLN A 135 17.27 33.91 -2.86
CA GLN A 135 17.80 34.46 -1.61
C GLN A 135 16.71 35.30 -0.91
N TYR A 136 15.76 34.61 -0.30
CA TYR A 136 14.56 35.21 0.32
C TYR A 136 14.86 36.23 1.42
N LYS A 137 16.08 36.26 2.00
CA LYS A 137 16.45 37.29 2.99
C LYS A 137 16.75 38.65 2.35
N THR A 138 17.10 38.70 1.06
CA THR A 138 17.43 39.95 0.35
C THR A 138 16.23 40.53 -0.42
N ASN A 139 15.11 39.80 -0.52
CA ASN A 139 13.89 40.20 -1.25
C ASN A 139 14.11 40.62 -2.72
N THR A 140 15.24 40.25 -3.32
CA THR A 140 15.58 40.57 -4.71
C THR A 140 15.01 39.50 -5.65
N CYS A 141 13.70 39.50 -5.89
CA CYS A 141 13.11 38.66 -6.94
C CYS A 141 12.50 39.52 -8.04
N ASN A 142 13.03 39.36 -9.26
CA ASN A 142 12.37 39.82 -10.46
C ASN A 142 11.59 38.62 -11.01
N ASP A 143 10.27 38.59 -10.78
CA ASP A 143 9.36 37.58 -11.32
C ASP A 143 9.32 37.60 -12.87
#